data_AF-A0A2T5E3T8-F1
#
_entry.id   AF-A0A2T5E3T8-F1
#
_cell.length_a   1.000
_cell.length_b   1.000
_cell.length_c   1.000
_cell.angle_alpha   90.00
_cell.angle_beta   90.00
_cell.angle_gamma   90.00
#
_symmetry.space_group_name_H-M   'P 1'
#
loop_
_entity.id
_entity.type
_entity.pdbx_description
1 polymer ?
#
loop_
_entity_poly.entity_id
_entity_poly.type
_entity_poly.pdbx_seq_one_letter_code
_entity_poly.pdbx_strand_id
1 'polypeptide(L)'
;MISKTKMNQTFSLKLVFVAFLLTGCQSAQSQLQPIPENVLSNLSTQWVVVEACYDSGAYSVEQAVNYREAINYSLSTWLVEQSNLDKSVGEARLALSDKQSENGVLGRTCKDWLLHLESGLREVSNHKNQVAINQRQLHEVDKVNALKPVTYSAPTLNSNSNVVQCYKIGDVSLNRKIQTFSGMFCPIGWVKYYVY
;
A
#
# COMPACT_ATOMS: atom_id res chain seq x y z
N MET A 1 37.70 -60.72 -22.05
CA MET A 1 36.33 -61.28 -22.08
C MET A 1 35.38 -60.10 -22.33
N ILE A 2 35.07 -59.71 -23.56
CA ILE A 2 34.06 -60.26 -24.51
C ILE A 2 32.67 -60.47 -23.90
N SER A 3 31.77 -59.53 -24.26
CA SER A 3 30.35 -59.70 -24.63
C SER A 3 29.30 -60.03 -23.56
N LYS A 4 28.32 -59.13 -23.39
CA LYS A 4 27.03 -59.22 -24.11
C LYS A 4 26.14 -57.99 -23.91
N THR A 5 25.67 -57.50 -25.04
CA THR A 5 24.61 -56.52 -25.29
C THR A 5 23.23 -57.05 -24.88
N LYS A 6 22.35 -56.17 -24.40
CA LYS A 6 20.92 -56.22 -24.78
C LYS A 6 20.32 -54.80 -24.82
N MET A 7 20.00 -54.41 -26.05
CA MET A 7 19.22 -53.25 -26.44
C MET A 7 17.74 -53.64 -26.40
N ASN A 8 16.85 -52.74 -26.00
CA ASN A 8 15.50 -52.72 -26.57
C ASN A 8 14.94 -51.29 -26.56
N GLN A 9 14.84 -50.73 -27.77
CA GLN A 9 14.07 -49.54 -28.14
C GLN A 9 12.62 -49.95 -28.43
N THR A 10 11.67 -49.09 -28.09
CA THR A 10 10.46 -48.78 -28.89
C THR A 10 9.84 -47.51 -28.27
N PHE A 11 9.99 -46.30 -28.83
CA PHE A 11 9.31 -45.69 -29.98
C PHE A 11 7.82 -45.39 -29.75
N SER A 12 7.47 -44.10 -29.62
CA SER A 12 6.37 -43.37 -30.30
C SER A 12 6.03 -42.10 -29.48
N LEU A 13 6.53 -40.91 -29.81
CA LEU A 13 6.11 -39.96 -30.85
C LEU A 13 4.70 -39.34 -30.63
N LYS A 14 4.73 -38.03 -30.31
CA LYS A 14 3.73 -36.97 -30.54
C LYS A 14 2.40 -37.02 -29.77
N LEU A 15 2.24 -36.01 -28.91
CA LEU A 15 1.11 -35.09 -29.05
C LEU A 15 1.51 -33.68 -28.58
N VAL A 16 1.68 -32.83 -29.58
CA VAL A 16 1.69 -31.38 -29.47
C VAL A 16 0.29 -30.95 -29.06
N PHE A 17 0.16 -30.28 -27.91
CA PHE A 17 -0.90 -29.31 -27.68
C PHE A 17 -0.25 -28.02 -27.20
N VAL A 18 0.04 -27.16 -28.18
CA VAL A 18 0.13 -25.72 -27.97
C VAL A 18 -1.31 -25.24 -27.79
N ALA A 19 -1.64 -24.72 -26.60
CA ALA A 19 -2.76 -23.80 -26.43
C ALA A 19 -2.47 -22.91 -25.22
N PHE A 20 -1.87 -21.75 -25.52
CA PHE A 20 -2.15 -20.47 -24.90
C PHE A 20 -2.57 -20.49 -23.42
N LEU A 21 -1.58 -20.35 -22.53
CA LEU A 21 -1.77 -19.50 -21.35
C LEU A 21 -0.81 -18.32 -21.48
N LEU A 22 -1.13 -17.44 -22.44
CA LEU A 22 -0.80 -16.03 -22.32
C LEU A 22 -1.69 -15.45 -21.21
N THR A 23 -1.42 -15.79 -19.95
CA THR A 23 -1.76 -14.90 -18.84
C THR A 23 -0.57 -13.98 -18.68
N GLY A 24 -0.48 -13.00 -19.59
CA GLY A 24 0.30 -11.80 -19.37
C GLY A 24 -0.37 -10.99 -18.26
N CYS A 25 -0.26 -11.43 -17.01
CA CYS A 25 -0.33 -10.54 -15.88
C CYS A 25 1.11 -10.13 -15.55
N GLN A 26 1.73 -9.34 -16.43
CA GLN A 26 2.76 -8.42 -15.95
C GLN A 26 2.01 -7.31 -15.21
N SER A 27 1.48 -7.62 -14.02
CA SER A 27 1.30 -6.59 -13.02
C SER A 27 2.71 -6.08 -12.77
N ALA A 28 3.03 -4.89 -13.28
CA ALA A 28 4.14 -4.13 -12.77
C ALA A 28 3.84 -3.96 -11.27
N GLN A 29 4.43 -4.85 -10.48
CA GLN A 29 4.31 -4.88 -9.03
C GLN A 29 4.92 -3.56 -8.58
N SER A 30 4.07 -2.58 -8.29
CA SER A 30 4.51 -1.29 -7.78
C SER A 30 5.28 -1.59 -6.51
N GLN A 31 6.61 -1.49 -6.57
CA GLN A 31 7.44 -1.68 -5.39
C GLN A 31 7.06 -0.56 -4.42
N LEU A 32 6.42 -0.94 -3.31
CA LEU A 32 6.03 0.00 -2.27
C LEU A 32 7.29 0.75 -1.81
N GLN A 33 7.16 2.05 -1.57
CA GLN A 33 8.27 2.82 -1.03
C GLN A 33 8.43 2.56 0.47
N PRO A 34 9.67 2.61 1.00
CA PRO A 34 9.90 2.58 2.44
C PRO A 34 9.07 3.65 3.15
N ILE A 35 8.47 3.29 4.28
CA ILE A 35 7.72 4.24 5.10
C ILE A 35 8.67 5.32 5.66
N PRO A 36 8.35 6.62 5.55
CA PRO A 36 9.10 7.66 6.23
C PRO A 36 8.99 7.51 7.75
N GLU A 37 10.08 7.73 8.49
CA GLU A 37 10.14 7.56 9.95
C GLU A 37 9.05 8.35 10.69
N ASN A 38 8.79 9.59 10.27
CA ASN A 38 7.75 10.43 10.88
C ASN A 38 6.33 9.87 10.66
N VAL A 39 6.10 9.17 9.55
CA VAL A 39 4.82 8.53 9.25
C VAL A 39 4.68 7.25 10.07
N LEU A 40 5.73 6.43 10.14
CA LEU A 40 5.77 5.22 10.96
C LEU A 40 5.55 5.54 12.44
N SER A 41 6.25 6.54 12.97
CA SER A 41 6.12 6.99 14.36
C SER A 41 4.70 7.48 14.66
N ASN A 42 4.10 8.27 13.77
CA ASN A 42 2.73 8.76 13.94
C ASN A 42 1.69 7.62 13.91
N LEU A 43 1.78 6.70 12.94
CA LEU A 43 0.86 5.55 12.84
C LEU A 43 1.02 4.58 14.03
N SER A 44 2.25 4.37 14.49
CA SER A 44 2.53 3.56 15.69
C SER A 44 1.98 4.22 16.96
N THR A 45 2.07 5.55 17.07
CA THR A 45 1.48 6.31 18.17
C THR A 45 -0.05 6.18 18.17
N GLN A 46 -0.68 6.35 17.00
CA GLN A 46 -2.13 6.16 16.86
C GLN A 46 -2.55 4.75 17.28
N TRP A 47 -1.80 3.73 16.89
CA TRP A 47 -2.07 2.34 17.29
C TRP A 47 -2.14 2.18 18.80
N VAL A 48 -1.10 2.65 19.49
CA VAL A 48 -0.99 2.57 20.95
C VAL A 48 -2.07 3.39 21.64
N VAL A 49 -2.40 4.58 21.13
CA VAL A 49 -3.49 5.40 21.68
C VAL A 49 -4.83 4.69 21.53
N VAL A 50 -5.13 4.11 20.37
CA VAL A 50 -6.38 3.36 20.15
C VAL A 50 -6.48 2.19 21.11
N GLU A 51 -5.39 1.45 21.35
CA GLU A 51 -5.34 0.37 22.33
C GLU A 51 -5.64 0.88 23.75
N ALA A 52 -4.91 1.88 24.24
CA ALA A 52 -5.11 2.40 25.59
C ALA A 52 -6.50 3.05 25.80
N CYS A 53 -7.03 3.73 24.78
CA CYS A 53 -8.33 4.38 24.85
C CYS A 53 -9.50 3.38 24.76
N TYR A 54 -9.30 2.25 24.08
CA TYR A 54 -10.24 1.13 24.13
C TYR A 54 -10.21 0.45 25.49
N ASP A 55 -9.02 0.12 26.01
CA ASP A 55 -8.87 -0.60 27.28
C ASP A 55 -9.38 0.21 28.48
N SER A 56 -9.34 1.54 28.40
CA SER A 56 -9.92 2.44 29.41
C SER A 56 -11.43 2.70 29.25
N GLY A 57 -12.06 2.16 28.20
CA GLY A 57 -13.47 2.36 27.89
C GLY A 57 -13.81 3.73 27.30
N ALA A 58 -12.82 4.53 26.91
CA ALA A 58 -13.03 5.83 26.28
C ALA A 58 -13.51 5.70 24.82
N TYR A 59 -13.09 4.66 24.11
CA TYR A 59 -13.56 4.31 22.77
C TYR A 59 -14.42 3.06 22.79
N SER A 60 -15.48 3.05 21.97
CA SER A 60 -16.28 1.83 21.75
C SER A 60 -15.49 0.77 20.99
N VAL A 61 -15.99 -0.47 20.99
CA VAL A 61 -15.41 -1.58 20.21
C VAL A 61 -15.39 -1.23 18.73
N GLU A 62 -16.50 -0.68 18.21
CA GLU A 62 -16.64 -0.30 16.80
C GLU A 62 -15.65 0.80 16.43
N GLN A 63 -15.48 1.81 17.28
CA GLN A 63 -14.50 2.87 17.06
C GLN A 63 -13.08 2.30 17.01
N ALA A 64 -12.70 1.49 18.01
CA ALA A 64 -11.37 0.90 18.09
C ALA A 64 -11.05 0.00 16.89
N VAL A 65 -12.01 -0.83 16.46
CA VAL A 65 -11.86 -1.69 15.26
C VAL A 65 -11.67 -0.83 14.02
N ASN A 66 -12.54 0.16 13.79
CA ASN A 66 -12.45 1.03 12.62
C ASN A 66 -11.10 1.75 12.57
N TYR A 67 -10.65 2.36 13.68
CA TYR A 67 -9.36 3.05 13.72
C TYR A 67 -8.19 2.09 13.46
N ARG A 68 -8.19 0.89 14.05
CA ARG A 68 -7.14 -0.12 13.80
C ARG A 68 -7.11 -0.54 12.33
N GLU A 69 -8.27 -0.75 11.70
CA GLU A 69 -8.35 -1.07 10.27
C GLU A 69 -7.80 0.06 9.40
N ALA A 70 -8.10 1.32 9.75
CA ALA A 70 -7.58 2.48 9.03
C ALA A 70 -6.06 2.60 9.16
N ILE A 71 -5.50 2.39 10.36
CA ILE A 71 -4.06 2.40 10.59
C ILE A 71 -3.39 1.26 9.82
N ASN A 72 -3.93 0.04 9.90
CA ASN A 72 -3.43 -1.12 9.15
C ASN A 72 -3.43 -0.87 7.64
N TYR A 73 -4.54 -0.34 7.11
CA TYR A 73 -4.61 0.01 5.70
C TYR A 73 -3.56 1.06 5.33
N SER A 74 -3.39 2.10 6.15
CA SER A 74 -2.37 3.13 5.93
C SER A 74 -0.96 2.53 5.90
N LEU A 75 -0.62 1.66 6.85
CA LEU A 75 0.66 0.94 6.87
C LEU A 75 0.85 0.08 5.62
N SER A 76 -0.20 -0.58 5.12
CA SER A 76 -0.14 -1.43 3.93
C SER A 76 0.16 -0.68 2.62
N THR A 77 0.02 0.65 2.62
CA THR A 77 0.40 1.50 1.48
C THR A 77 1.91 1.79 1.41
N TRP A 78 2.69 1.26 2.35
CA TRP A 78 4.13 1.44 2.44
C TRP A 78 4.85 0.08 2.58
N LEU A 79 6.14 0.08 2.25
CA LEU A 79 7.04 -1.00 2.62
C LEU A 79 7.46 -0.78 4.09
N VAL A 80 7.01 -1.67 4.96
CA VAL A 80 7.26 -1.61 6.41
C VAL A 80 7.95 -2.91 6.85
N GLU A 81 9.12 -2.78 7.47
CA GLU A 81 9.76 -3.92 8.14
C GLU A 81 9.12 -4.13 9.51
N GLN A 82 8.73 -5.36 9.83
CA GLN A 82 8.05 -5.69 11.08
C GLN A 82 8.88 -5.27 12.31
N SER A 83 10.19 -5.47 12.28
CA SER A 83 11.10 -5.06 13.37
C SER A 83 11.07 -3.56 13.63
N ASN A 84 10.95 -2.74 12.59
CA ASN A 84 10.89 -1.28 12.73
C ASN A 84 9.53 -0.83 13.27
N LEU A 85 8.46 -1.49 12.84
CA LEU A 85 7.12 -1.27 13.40
C LEU A 85 7.07 -1.65 14.87
N ASP A 86 7.54 -2.83 15.25
CA ASP A 86 7.55 -3.33 16.63
C ASP A 86 8.34 -2.38 17.54
N LYS A 87 9.51 -1.94 17.08
CA LYS A 87 10.32 -0.94 17.79
C LYS A 87 9.54 0.37 17.99
N SER A 88 8.96 0.92 16.91
CA SER A 88 8.25 2.20 16.98
C SER A 88 6.99 2.13 17.85
N VAL A 89 6.26 1.01 17.83
CA VAL A 89 5.12 0.75 18.72
C VAL A 89 5.58 0.62 20.17
N GLY A 90 6.71 -0.07 20.41
CA GLY A 90 7.31 -0.18 21.75
C GLY A 90 7.68 1.19 22.33
N GLU A 91 8.37 2.02 21.54
CA GLU A 91 8.72 3.40 21.93
C GLU A 91 7.49 4.26 22.23
N ALA A 92 6.45 4.18 21.37
CA ALA A 92 5.19 4.89 21.60
C ALA A 92 4.46 4.41 22.86
N ARG A 93 4.48 3.10 23.15
CA ARG A 93 3.87 2.52 24.35
C ARG A 93 4.58 2.98 25.63
N LEU A 94 5.90 3.01 25.63
CA LEU A 94 6.68 3.56 26.74
C LEU A 94 6.37 5.04 26.95
N ALA A 95 6.39 5.85 25.88
CA ALA A 95 6.09 7.27 25.96
C ALA A 95 4.66 7.57 26.44
N LEU A 96 3.68 6.72 26.11
CA LEU A 96 2.32 6.86 26.63
C LEU A 96 2.24 6.43 28.10
N SER A 97 2.87 5.31 28.47
CA SER A 97 2.90 4.81 29.85
C SER A 97 3.52 5.83 30.82
N ASP A 98 4.62 6.48 30.43
CA ASP A 98 5.29 7.52 31.22
C ASP A 98 4.37 8.73 31.50
N LYS A 99 3.41 9.00 30.60
CA LYS A 99 2.44 10.09 30.74
C LYS A 99 1.17 9.68 31.48
N GLN A 100 0.82 8.39 31.46
CA GLN A 100 -0.39 7.87 32.11
C GLN A 100 -0.28 7.83 33.64
N SER A 101 0.91 7.90 34.22
CA SER A 101 1.09 8.02 35.68
C SER A 101 0.54 9.32 36.27
N GLU A 102 0.17 10.29 35.44
CA GLU A 102 -0.45 11.54 35.84
C GLU A 102 -1.99 11.46 35.74
N ASN A 103 -2.69 11.83 36.82
CA ASN A 103 -4.15 11.77 36.91
C ASN A 103 -4.84 12.50 35.74
N GLY A 104 -5.74 11.80 35.04
CA GLY A 104 -6.59 12.37 33.98
C GLY A 104 -5.90 12.59 32.62
N VAL A 105 -4.63 12.22 32.46
CA VAL A 105 -3.91 12.37 31.18
C VAL A 105 -4.46 11.45 30.10
N LEU A 106 -4.87 10.23 30.44
CA LEU A 106 -5.42 9.29 29.44
C LEU A 106 -6.73 9.81 28.83
N GLY A 107 -7.67 10.29 29.65
CA GLY A 107 -8.92 10.86 29.15
C GLY A 107 -8.73 12.05 28.21
N ARG A 108 -7.76 12.94 28.52
CA ARG A 108 -7.37 14.04 27.62
C ARG A 108 -6.75 13.51 26.32
N THR A 109 -5.82 12.56 26.42
CA THR A 109 -5.18 11.93 25.26
C THR A 109 -6.23 11.33 24.31
N CYS A 110 -7.18 10.56 24.84
CA CYS A 110 -8.25 9.96 24.03
C CYS A 110 -9.13 11.01 23.36
N LYS A 111 -9.42 12.12 24.04
CA LYS A 111 -10.19 13.22 23.46
C LYS A 111 -9.41 13.95 22.36
N ASP A 112 -8.14 14.25 22.60
CA ASP A 112 -7.30 15.02 21.67
C ASP A 112 -7.04 14.23 20.38
N TRP A 113 -6.86 12.91 20.49
CA TRP A 113 -6.63 12.04 19.34
C TRP A 113 -7.89 11.67 18.56
N LEU A 114 -9.08 11.84 19.12
CA LEU A 114 -10.34 11.47 18.48
C LEU A 114 -10.48 12.10 17.09
N LEU A 115 -10.26 13.41 16.98
CA LEU A 115 -10.38 14.13 15.70
C LEU A 115 -9.33 13.68 14.68
N HIS A 116 -8.12 13.38 15.13
CA HIS A 116 -7.04 12.88 14.27
C HIS A 116 -7.40 11.50 13.70
N LEU A 117 -7.93 10.60 14.53
CA LEU A 117 -8.33 9.25 14.12
C LEU A 117 -9.54 9.28 13.17
N GLU A 118 -10.53 10.13 13.43
CA GLU A 118 -11.68 10.35 12.53
C GLU A 118 -11.24 10.93 11.17
N SER A 119 -10.28 11.86 11.16
CA SER A 119 -9.72 12.35 9.90
C SER A 119 -9.00 11.23 9.13
N GLY A 120 -8.24 10.40 9.85
CA GLY A 120 -7.57 9.22 9.27
C GLY A 120 -8.54 8.23 8.63
N LEU A 121 -9.67 7.93 9.28
CA LEU A 121 -10.73 7.10 8.70
C LEU A 121 -11.25 7.65 7.37
N ARG A 122 -11.54 8.95 7.33
CA ARG A 122 -12.04 9.62 6.12
C ARG A 122 -10.99 9.61 5.02
N GLU A 123 -9.73 9.83 5.33
CA GLU A 123 -8.62 9.77 4.37
C GLU A 123 -8.47 8.36 3.78
N VAL A 124 -8.53 7.32 4.61
CA VAL A 124 -8.51 5.92 4.17
C VAL A 124 -9.70 5.60 3.26
N SER A 125 -10.91 6.01 3.64
CA SER A 125 -12.11 5.81 2.83
C SER A 125 -12.00 6.49 1.46
N ASN A 126 -11.55 7.74 1.44
CA ASN A 126 -11.31 8.49 0.20
C ASN A 126 -10.25 7.81 -0.66
N HIS A 127 -9.14 7.36 -0.06
CA HIS A 127 -8.08 6.66 -0.77
C HIS A 127 -8.58 5.35 -1.39
N LYS A 128 -9.30 4.51 -0.63
CA LYS A 128 -9.92 3.27 -1.14
C LYS A 128 -10.82 3.54 -2.35
N ASN A 129 -11.65 4.59 -2.27
CA ASN A 129 -12.53 4.97 -3.38
C ASN A 129 -11.72 5.40 -4.63
N GLN A 130 -10.67 6.20 -4.45
CA GLN A 130 -9.78 6.61 -5.55
C GLN A 130 -9.10 5.41 -6.21
N VAL A 131 -8.59 4.46 -5.41
CA VAL A 131 -8.00 3.22 -5.93
C VAL A 131 -9.01 2.46 -6.79
N ALA A 132 -10.26 2.30 -6.31
CA ALA A 132 -11.31 1.60 -7.03
C ALA A 132 -11.69 2.30 -8.35
N ILE A 133 -11.85 3.63 -8.34
CA ILE A 133 -12.15 4.42 -9.54
C ILE A 133 -11.05 4.25 -10.58
N ASN A 134 -9.79 4.36 -10.18
CA ASN A 134 -8.67 4.26 -11.10
C ASN A 134 -8.51 2.84 -11.65
N GLN A 135 -8.73 1.80 -10.84
CA GLN A 135 -8.76 0.42 -11.32
C GLN A 135 -9.79 0.23 -12.43
N ARG A 136 -10.99 0.85 -12.30
CA ARG A 136 -11.99 0.83 -13.37
C ARG A 136 -11.51 1.58 -14.62
N GLN A 137 -10.92 2.77 -14.45
CA GLN A 137 -10.40 3.54 -15.58
C GLN A 137 -9.30 2.79 -16.34
N LEU A 138 -8.40 2.11 -15.65
CA LEU A 138 -7.36 1.28 -16.27
C LEU A 138 -7.96 0.14 -17.06
N HIS A 139 -8.95 -0.55 -16.49
CA HIS A 139 -9.65 -1.61 -17.19
C HIS A 139 -10.33 -1.11 -18.48
N GLU A 140 -10.95 0.07 -18.45
CA GLU A 140 -11.54 0.69 -19.64
C GLU A 140 -10.48 1.09 -20.68
N VAL A 141 -9.32 1.60 -20.25
CA VAL A 141 -8.20 1.91 -21.15
C VAL A 141 -7.65 0.64 -21.81
N ASP A 142 -7.47 -0.43 -21.04
CA ASP A 142 -6.99 -1.72 -21.54
C ASP A 142 -7.98 -2.32 -22.54
N LYS A 143 -9.28 -2.22 -22.24
CA LYS A 143 -10.35 -2.64 -23.15
C LYS A 143 -10.31 -1.86 -24.46
N VAL A 144 -10.11 -0.54 -24.43
CA VAL A 144 -9.98 0.29 -25.64
C VAL A 144 -8.69 -0.06 -26.40
N ASN A 145 -7.57 -0.28 -25.71
CA ASN A 145 -6.30 -0.64 -26.34
C ASN A 145 -6.35 -2.03 -27.00
N ALA A 146 -7.07 -2.99 -26.40
CA ALA A 146 -7.30 -4.31 -26.99
C ALA A 146 -8.16 -4.27 -28.26
N LEU A 147 -8.99 -3.22 -28.43
CA LEU A 147 -9.84 -3.01 -29.59
C LEU A 147 -9.17 -2.19 -30.71
N LYS A 148 -7.96 -1.65 -30.49
CA LYS A 148 -7.23 -0.93 -31.52
C LYS A 148 -6.72 -1.93 -32.58
N PRO A 149 -6.94 -1.67 -33.89
CA PRO A 149 -6.42 -2.52 -34.95
C PRO A 149 -4.88 -2.57 -34.86
N VAL A 150 -4.32 -3.78 -35.00
CA VAL A 150 -2.87 -4.02 -34.96
C VAL A 150 -2.21 -3.34 -36.17
N THR A 151 -1.84 -2.08 -36.03
CA THR A 151 -0.93 -1.42 -36.98
C THR A 151 0.50 -1.74 -36.57
N TYR A 152 1.22 -2.44 -37.44
CA TYR A 152 2.67 -2.62 -37.38
C TYR A 152 3.36 -1.27 -37.58
N SER A 153 3.38 -0.45 -36.54
CA SER A 153 4.16 0.79 -36.47
C SER A 153 5.15 0.64 -35.33
N ALA A 154 6.39 1.07 -35.57
CA ALA A 154 7.55 0.98 -34.68
C ALA A 154 7.22 1.20 -33.20
N PRO A 155 7.92 0.52 -32.27
CA PRO A 155 7.64 0.62 -30.85
C PRO A 155 7.85 2.07 -30.40
N THR A 156 6.76 2.83 -30.29
CA THR A 156 6.76 4.01 -29.45
C THR A 156 7.10 3.51 -28.06
N LEU A 157 8.22 3.98 -27.51
CA LEU A 157 8.55 3.84 -26.11
C LEU A 157 7.42 4.48 -25.29
N ASN A 158 6.32 3.75 -25.07
CA ASN A 158 5.51 3.97 -23.89
C ASN A 158 6.36 3.49 -22.74
N SER A 159 7.08 4.43 -22.12
CA SER A 159 7.70 4.21 -20.83
C SER A 159 6.59 3.86 -19.84
N ASN A 160 6.28 2.57 -19.72
CA ASN A 160 5.52 1.97 -18.64
C ASN A 160 6.31 2.05 -17.32
N SER A 161 6.95 3.20 -17.03
CA SER A 161 7.29 3.51 -15.66
C SER A 161 5.96 3.88 -15.01
N ASN A 162 5.32 2.90 -14.37
CA ASN A 162 4.23 3.13 -13.43
C ASN A 162 4.79 3.96 -12.28
N VAL A 163 4.96 5.25 -12.50
CA VAL A 163 5.44 6.19 -11.51
C VAL A 163 4.47 7.36 -11.47
N VAL A 164 4.12 7.78 -10.26
CA VAL A 164 3.22 8.90 -10.01
C VAL A 164 3.98 9.93 -9.19
N GLN A 165 3.94 11.18 -9.65
CA GLN A 165 4.46 12.30 -8.87
C GLN A 165 3.41 12.73 -7.88
N CYS A 166 3.79 12.87 -6.61
CA CYS A 166 2.90 13.23 -5.54
C CYS A 166 3.51 14.34 -4.69
N TYR A 167 2.67 15.22 -4.15
CA TYR A 167 3.07 16.21 -3.15
C TYR A 167 2.34 15.96 -1.83
N LYS A 168 2.97 16.31 -0.71
CA LYS A 168 2.45 16.04 0.63
C LYS A 168 1.30 16.99 0.99
N ILE A 169 0.22 16.46 1.56
CA ILE A 169 -0.89 17.27 2.09
C ILE A 169 -0.41 18.04 3.33
N GLY A 170 -0.74 19.34 3.41
CA GLY A 170 -0.38 20.19 4.56
C GLY A 170 1.00 20.85 4.48
N ASP A 171 1.75 20.64 3.40
CA ASP A 171 2.96 21.43 3.12
C ASP A 171 2.54 22.81 2.58
N VAL A 172 2.47 23.80 3.48
CA VAL A 172 2.13 25.21 3.18
C VAL A 172 3.30 25.99 2.59
N SER A 173 4.47 25.35 2.43
CA SER A 173 5.62 26.00 1.82
C SER A 173 5.39 26.20 0.32
N LEU A 174 5.87 27.35 -0.21
CA LEU A 174 5.85 27.64 -1.65
C LEU A 174 6.70 26.63 -2.46
N ASN A 175 7.53 25.83 -1.78
CA ASN A 175 8.27 24.70 -2.34
C ASN A 175 7.57 23.38 -2.00
N ARG A 176 6.47 23.09 -2.68
CA ARG A 176 5.79 21.79 -2.55
C ARG A 176 6.80 20.67 -2.79
N LYS A 177 7.08 19.85 -1.77
CA LYS A 177 7.95 18.68 -1.93
C LYS A 177 7.26 17.66 -2.84
N ILE A 178 7.67 17.61 -4.11
CA ILE A 178 7.21 16.61 -5.08
C ILE A 178 8.12 15.39 -4.95
N GLN A 179 7.52 14.23 -4.73
CA GLN A 179 8.20 12.94 -4.67
C GLN A 179 7.56 11.99 -5.67
N THR A 180 8.39 11.20 -6.35
CA THR A 180 7.92 10.20 -7.32
C THR A 180 7.74 8.87 -6.59
N PHE A 181 6.57 8.25 -6.75
CA PHE A 181 6.20 6.97 -6.16
C PHE A 181 6.03 5.93 -7.27
N SER A 182 6.50 4.71 -7.04
CA SER A 182 6.22 3.59 -7.94
C SER A 182 4.78 3.13 -7.75
N GLY A 183 4.05 3.02 -8.85
CA GLY A 183 2.62 2.78 -8.91
C GLY A 183 1.88 3.90 -9.61
N MET A 184 0.56 3.77 -9.67
CA MET A 184 -0.34 4.79 -10.24
C MET A 184 -0.96 5.68 -9.16
N PHE A 185 -0.68 5.39 -7.89
CA PHE A 185 -1.32 6.00 -6.72
C PHE A 185 -0.30 6.59 -5.76
N CYS A 186 -0.63 7.76 -5.24
CA CYS A 186 0.09 8.35 -4.13
C CYS A 186 -0.30 7.62 -2.85
N PRO A 187 0.65 7.32 -1.95
CA PRO A 187 0.31 6.76 -0.66
C PRO A 187 -0.52 7.75 0.16
N ILE A 188 -1.20 7.26 1.21
CA ILE A 188 -2.02 8.11 2.09
C ILE A 188 -1.18 9.26 2.65
N GLY A 189 -1.75 10.47 2.66
CA GLY A 189 -1.08 11.72 3.03
C GLY A 189 -0.40 12.46 1.87
N TRP A 190 -0.47 11.91 0.65
CA TRP A 190 0.08 12.50 -0.56
C TRP A 190 -1.00 12.65 -1.66
N VAL A 191 -0.90 13.71 -2.46
CA VAL A 191 -1.82 14.00 -3.57
C VAL A 191 -1.04 13.97 -4.87
N LYS A 192 -1.68 13.46 -5.94
CA LYS A 192 -1.09 13.45 -7.27
C LYS A 192 -0.78 14.88 -7.72
N TYR A 193 0.47 15.09 -8.10
CA TYR A 193 0.93 16.32 -8.71
C TYR A 193 0.60 16.30 -10.21
N TYR A 194 -0.05 17.35 -10.69
CA TYR A 194 -0.30 17.59 -12.11
C TYR A 194 0.52 18.80 -12.53
N VAL A 195 1.47 18.61 -13.45
CA VAL A 195 2.09 19.74 -14.17
C VAL A 195 1.05 20.21 -15.18
N TYR A 196 0.55 21.43 -15.01
CA TYR A 196 -0.26 22.12 -16.01
C TYR A 196 0.65 22.96 -16.92
#